data_AF-A0A7S7RP79-F1
#
_entry.id   AF-A0A7S7RP79-F1
#
_cell.length_a   1.000
_cell.length_b   1.000
_cell.length_c   1.000
_cell.angle_alpha   90.00
_cell.angle_beta   90.00
_cell.angle_gamma   90.00
#
_symmetry.space_group_name_H-M   'P 1'
#
loop_
_entity.id
_entity.type
_entity.pdbx_description
1 polymer ?
#
loop_
_entity_poly.entity_id
_entity_poly.type
_entity_poly.pdbx_seq_one_letter_code
_entity_poly.pdbx_strand_id
1 'polypeptide(L)'
;MLVITIIGFIVAIITVYSLVLWVNEYSVKRYRYEFFNFSNYLATAIGYGMIYFGEGWYREALANNQDILNGQVLIVIGFLLVVLVIYSNIKNTSFIFGVVMTVIQLALYAVLAVVGFYVLLAAMAFFSQTKPVYSINR
;
A
#
# COMPACT_ATOMS: atom_id res chain seq x y z
N MET A 1 -17.17 18.84 -20.86
CA MET A 1 -16.55 18.84 -19.50
C MET A 1 -16.06 17.46 -19.10
N LEU A 2 -16.89 16.40 -19.17
CA LEU A 2 -16.49 15.01 -18.87
C LEU A 2 -15.24 14.54 -19.63
N VAL A 3 -15.16 14.79 -20.95
CA VAL A 3 -14.01 14.39 -21.78
C VAL A 3 -12.70 15.04 -21.32
N ILE A 4 -12.72 16.34 -20.99
CA ILE A 4 -11.54 17.07 -20.51
C ILE A 4 -11.10 16.54 -19.15
N THR A 5 -12.06 16.23 -18.26
CA THR A 5 -11.77 15.61 -16.95
C THR A 5 -11.11 14.24 -17.11
N ILE A 6 -11.61 13.39 -18.00
CA ILE A 6 -11.00 12.08 -18.28
C ILE A 6 -9.57 12.25 -18.82
N ILE A 7 -9.37 13.13 -19.80
CA ILE A 7 -8.05 13.40 -20.37
C ILE A 7 -7.09 13.91 -19.28
N GLY A 8 -7.54 14.85 -18.44
CA GLY A 8 -6.73 15.37 -17.34
C GLY A 8 -6.32 14.28 -16.34
N PHE A 9 -7.24 13.37 -16.00
CA PHE A 9 -6.96 12.25 -15.12
C PHE A 9 -5.94 11.27 -15.72
N ILE A 10 -6.07 10.93 -17.01
CA ILE A 10 -5.12 10.07 -17.72
C ILE A 10 -3.72 10.70 -17.73
N VAL A 11 -3.63 12.00 -18.05
CA VAL A 11 -2.36 12.74 -18.04
C VAL A 11 -1.74 12.74 -16.64
N ALA A 12 -2.53 12.90 -15.58
CA ALA A 12 -2.06 12.82 -14.21
C ALA A 12 -1.45 11.43 -13.90
N ILE A 13 -2.14 10.33 -14.26
CA ILE A 13 -1.62 8.97 -14.06
C ILE A 13 -0.30 8.77 -14.80
N ILE A 14 -0.24 9.17 -16.09
CA ILE A 14 0.97 9.04 -16.90
C ILE A 14 2.12 9.81 -16.26
N THR A 15 1.86 11.04 -15.80
CA THR A 15 2.88 11.89 -15.17
C THR A 15 3.43 11.25 -13.90
N VAL A 16 2.55 10.75 -13.02
CA VAL A 16 2.96 10.05 -11.79
C VAL A 16 3.75 8.80 -12.11
N TYR A 17 3.30 7.99 -13.06
CA TYR A 17 4.01 6.77 -13.48
C TYR A 17 5.40 7.08 -14.04
N SER A 18 5.52 8.09 -14.91
CA SER A 18 6.80 8.54 -15.44
C SER A 18 7.74 9.05 -14.34
N LEU A 19 7.24 9.76 -13.34
CA LEU A 19 8.03 10.20 -12.19
C LEU A 19 8.56 9.01 -11.39
N VAL A 20 7.73 8.00 -11.13
CA VAL A 20 8.14 6.77 -10.43
C VAL A 20 9.27 6.06 -11.17
N LEU A 21 9.13 5.88 -12.49
CA LEU A 21 10.16 5.28 -13.32
C LEU A 21 11.45 6.09 -13.29
N TRP A 22 11.36 7.40 -13.44
CA TRP A 22 12.52 8.29 -13.41
C TRP A 22 13.26 8.22 -12.07
N VAL A 23 12.53 8.21 -10.94
CA VAL A 23 13.13 8.05 -9.60
C VAL A 23 13.84 6.70 -9.49
N ASN A 24 13.20 5.61 -9.93
CA ASN A 24 13.81 4.29 -9.88
C ASN A 24 15.08 4.22 -10.72
N GLU A 25 15.06 4.72 -11.96
CA GLU A 25 16.26 4.78 -12.78
C GLU A 25 17.38 5.59 -12.12
N TYR A 26 17.06 6.76 -11.59
CA TYR A 26 18.03 7.60 -10.89
C TYR A 26 18.61 6.88 -9.66
N SER A 27 17.74 6.29 -8.85
CA SER A 27 18.12 5.58 -7.62
C SER A 27 18.96 4.33 -7.92
N VAL A 28 18.62 3.57 -8.96
CA VAL A 28 19.39 2.39 -9.38
C VAL A 28 20.75 2.80 -9.92
N LYS A 29 20.82 3.85 -10.76
CA LYS A 29 22.10 4.34 -11.31
C LYS A 29 23.02 4.90 -10.23
N ARG A 30 22.48 5.63 -9.24
CA ARG A 30 23.28 6.31 -8.21
C ARG A 30 23.57 5.46 -6.97
N TYR A 31 22.60 4.65 -6.54
CA TYR A 31 22.62 3.93 -5.27
C TYR A 31 22.51 2.41 -5.42
N ARG A 32 22.29 1.90 -6.63
CA ARG A 32 22.03 0.46 -6.91
C ARG A 32 20.84 -0.09 -6.11
N TYR A 33 19.86 0.79 -5.85
CA TYR A 33 18.66 0.50 -5.07
C TYR A 33 17.41 0.91 -5.83
N GLU A 34 16.46 -0.02 -5.98
CA GLU A 34 15.14 0.26 -6.55
C GLU A 34 14.21 0.81 -5.47
N PHE A 35 13.89 2.09 -5.56
CA PHE A 35 13.19 2.82 -4.50
C PHE A 35 11.72 2.40 -4.40
N PHE A 36 11.01 2.48 -5.53
CA PHE A 36 9.65 1.99 -5.70
C PHE A 36 9.70 0.53 -6.18
N ASN A 37 9.68 -0.41 -5.26
CA ASN A 37 9.63 -1.84 -5.56
C ASN A 37 8.40 -2.50 -4.93
N PHE A 38 8.04 -3.68 -5.42
CA PHE A 38 6.84 -4.40 -4.98
C PHE A 38 6.90 -4.82 -3.50
N SER A 39 8.08 -5.17 -2.99
CA SER A 39 8.26 -5.56 -1.58
C SER A 39 8.00 -4.40 -0.63
N ASN A 40 8.55 -3.22 -0.92
CA ASN A 40 8.31 -1.98 -0.19
C ASN A 40 6.83 -1.59 -0.25
N TYR A 41 6.19 -1.73 -1.42
CA TYR A 41 4.77 -1.48 -1.59
C TYR A 41 3.93 -2.41 -0.72
N LEU A 42 4.15 -3.72 -0.79
CA LEU A 42 3.40 -4.69 0.02
C LEU A 42 3.60 -4.45 1.52
N ALA A 43 4.83 -4.26 1.99
CA ALA A 43 5.10 -3.99 3.40
C ALA A 43 4.35 -2.73 3.88
N THR A 44 4.36 -1.67 3.07
CA THR A 44 3.66 -0.42 3.41
C THR A 44 2.14 -0.60 3.35
N ALA A 45 1.61 -1.28 2.33
CA ALA A 45 0.17 -1.52 2.18
C ALA A 45 -0.39 -2.39 3.31
N ILE A 46 0.32 -3.47 3.67
CA ILE A 46 -0.02 -4.30 4.84
C ILE A 46 0.09 -3.47 6.12
N GLY A 47 1.15 -2.68 6.27
CA GLY A 47 1.32 -1.78 7.41
C GLY A 47 0.15 -0.81 7.58
N TYR A 48 -0.28 -0.14 6.50
CA TYR A 48 -1.45 0.73 6.51
C TYR A 48 -2.74 -0.02 6.82
N GLY A 49 -2.95 -1.20 6.24
CA GLY A 49 -4.10 -2.04 6.55
C GLY A 49 -4.16 -2.41 8.04
N MET A 50 -3.04 -2.85 8.60
CA MET A 50 -2.93 -3.19 10.03
C MET A 50 -3.20 -1.98 10.93
N ILE A 51 -2.65 -0.81 10.60
CA ILE A 51 -2.92 0.41 11.37
C ILE A 51 -4.41 0.77 11.28
N TYR A 52 -5.00 0.75 10.09
CA TYR A 52 -6.40 1.12 9.87
C TYR A 52 -7.37 0.18 10.61
N PHE A 53 -7.24 -1.13 10.43
CA PHE A 53 -8.11 -2.10 11.12
C PHE A 53 -7.82 -2.17 12.63
N GLY A 54 -6.56 -2.01 13.03
CA GLY A 54 -6.16 -1.99 14.43
C GLY A 54 -6.72 -0.78 15.18
N GLU A 55 -6.80 0.38 14.52
CA GLU A 55 -7.43 1.58 15.05
C GLU A 55 -8.94 1.41 15.23
N GLY A 56 -9.61 0.80 14.25
CA GLY A 56 -11.02 0.43 14.36
C GLY A 56 -11.29 -0.49 15.55
N TRP A 57 -10.53 -1.58 15.68
CA TRP A 57 -10.65 -2.50 16.82
C TRP A 57 -10.33 -1.84 18.16
N TYR A 58 -9.30 -0.99 18.21
CA TYR A 58 -8.97 -0.25 19.42
C TYR A 58 -10.14 0.63 19.87
N ARG A 59 -10.73 1.42 18.95
CA ARG A 59 -11.86 2.30 19.27
C ARG A 59 -13.09 1.53 19.70
N GLU A 60 -13.41 0.44 19.02
CA GLU A 60 -14.56 -0.40 19.34
C GLU A 60 -14.39 -1.06 20.72
N ALA A 61 -13.23 -1.65 21.00
CA ALA A 61 -12.93 -2.24 22.30
C ALA A 61 -12.99 -1.19 23.42
N LEU A 62 -12.43 0.00 23.19
CA LEU A 62 -12.47 1.10 24.15
C LEU A 62 -13.91 1.56 24.44
N ALA A 63 -14.75 1.68 23.42
CA ALA A 63 -16.15 2.07 23.57
C ALA A 63 -16.98 1.04 24.35
N ASN A 64 -16.64 -0.24 24.20
CA ASN A 64 -17.35 -1.36 24.82
C ASN A 64 -16.72 -1.82 26.15
N ASN A 65 -15.71 -1.11 26.69
CA ASN A 65 -14.93 -1.53 27.86
C ASN A 65 -14.37 -2.96 27.75
N GLN A 66 -13.94 -3.34 26.54
CA GLN A 66 -13.31 -4.62 26.22
C GLN A 66 -11.78 -4.49 26.17
N ASP A 67 -11.10 -5.61 25.94
CA ASP A 67 -9.64 -5.64 25.81
C ASP A 67 -9.16 -4.89 24.56
N ILE A 68 -8.38 -3.83 24.77
CA ILE A 68 -7.82 -2.96 23.74
C ILE A 68 -6.51 -3.50 23.15
N LEU A 69 -5.92 -4.53 23.74
CA LEU A 69 -4.58 -5.01 23.42
C LEU A 69 -4.47 -5.48 21.96
N ASN A 70 -5.50 -6.14 21.43
CA ASN A 70 -5.51 -6.61 20.04
C ASN A 70 -5.36 -5.46 19.04
N GLY A 71 -6.08 -4.36 19.26
CA GLY A 71 -5.98 -3.17 18.41
C GLY A 71 -4.59 -2.52 18.50
N GLN A 72 -4.05 -2.39 19.71
CA GLN A 72 -2.71 -1.83 19.93
C GLN A 72 -1.61 -2.66 19.28
N VAL A 73 -1.64 -3.98 19.45
CA VAL A 73 -0.67 -4.90 18.85
C VAL A 73 -0.70 -4.77 17.32
N LEU A 74 -1.89 -4.73 16.72
CA LEU A 74 -2.02 -4.62 15.28
C LEU A 74 -1.48 -3.27 14.76
N ILE A 75 -1.77 -2.17 15.45
CA ILE A 75 -1.21 -0.84 15.13
C ILE A 75 0.32 -0.86 15.22
N VAL A 76 0.89 -1.42 16.28
CA VAL A 76 2.35 -1.46 16.49
C VAL A 76 3.05 -2.26 15.40
N ILE A 77 2.52 -3.43 15.02
CA ILE A 77 3.07 -4.25 13.95
C ILE A 77 3.01 -3.47 12.62
N GLY A 78 1.87 -2.85 12.32
CA GLY A 78 1.72 -2.06 11.10
C GLY A 78 2.67 -0.87 11.04
N PHE A 79 2.86 -0.17 12.16
CA PHE A 79 3.81 0.92 12.29
C PHE A 79 5.26 0.46 12.07
N LEU A 80 5.66 -0.66 12.66
CA LEU A 80 7.00 -1.22 12.49
C LEU A 80 7.29 -1.58 11.02
N LEU A 81 6.31 -2.12 10.28
CA LEU A 81 6.47 -2.38 8.84
C LEU A 81 6.78 -1.10 8.05
N VAL A 82 6.05 -0.01 8.32
CA VAL A 82 6.28 1.28 7.67
C VAL A 82 7.65 1.83 8.04
N VAL A 83 8.04 1.77 9.33
CA VAL A 83 9.36 2.21 9.79
C VAL A 83 10.49 1.42 9.15
N LEU A 84 10.33 0.11 8.94
CA LEU A 84 11.33 -0.72 8.26
C LEU A 84 11.54 -0.29 6.81
N VAL A 85 10.47 0.09 6.09
CA VAL A 85 10.58 0.63 4.73
C VAL A 85 11.31 1.97 4.74
N ILE A 86 10.96 2.88 5.66
CA ILE A 86 11.65 4.18 5.82
C ILE A 86 13.14 3.96 6.09
N TYR A 87 13.47 3.07 7.03
CA TYR A 87 14.85 2.74 7.38
C TYR A 87 15.60 2.15 6.18
N SER A 88 14.99 1.22 5.44
CA SER A 88 15.58 0.61 4.25
C SER A 88 15.89 1.65 3.18
N ASN A 89 14.96 2.57 2.92
CA ASN A 89 15.14 3.64 1.94
C ASN A 89 16.30 4.57 2.31
N ILE A 90 16.37 5.02 3.56
CA ILE A 90 17.42 5.94 4.03
C ILE A 90 18.78 5.23 4.07
N LYS A 91 18.82 3.97 4.52
CA LYS A 91 20.06 3.18 4.60
C LYS A 91 20.67 2.91 3.23
N ASN A 92 19.85 2.63 2.24
CA ASN A 92 20.30 2.25 0.90
C ASN A 92 20.48 3.46 -0.05
N THR A 93 20.18 4.69 0.39
CA THR A 93 20.34 5.91 -0.42
C THR A 93 21.06 7.01 0.38
N SER A 94 21.11 8.24 -0.13
CA SER A 94 21.61 9.38 0.66
C SER A 94 20.53 9.88 1.63
N PHE A 95 20.92 10.41 2.79
CA PHE A 95 19.95 10.85 3.82
C PHE A 95 18.89 11.81 3.28
N ILE A 96 19.29 12.87 2.57
CA ILE A 96 18.36 13.89 2.04
C ILE A 96 17.44 13.27 0.99
N PHE A 97 18.00 12.56 0.00
CA PHE A 97 17.21 11.91 -1.04
C PHE A 97 16.25 10.87 -0.45
N GLY A 98 16.73 10.02 0.45
CA GLY A 98 15.98 8.98 1.12
C GLY A 98 14.81 9.54 1.90
N VAL A 99 15.01 10.59 2.71
CA VAL A 99 13.92 11.22 3.47
C VAL A 99 12.86 11.82 2.54
N VAL A 100 13.27 12.67 1.60
CA VAL A 100 12.34 13.37 0.70
C VAL A 100 11.54 12.37 -0.15
N MET A 101 12.24 11.42 -0.79
CA MET A 101 11.58 10.46 -1.66
C MET A 101 10.72 9.48 -0.88
N THR A 102 11.08 9.14 0.36
CA THR A 102 10.25 8.27 1.19
C THR A 102 8.92 8.91 1.53
N VAL A 103 8.89 10.22 1.84
CA VAL A 103 7.63 10.94 2.07
C VAL A 103 6.72 10.87 0.84
N ILE A 104 7.27 11.10 -0.34
CA ILE A 104 6.54 10.99 -1.62
C ILE A 104 6.07 9.55 -1.85
N GLN A 105 6.93 8.55 -1.60
CA GLN A 105 6.60 7.14 -1.74
C GLN A 105 5.47 6.72 -0.80
N LEU A 106 5.51 7.11 0.47
CA LEU A 106 4.48 6.78 1.45
C LEU A 106 3.11 7.36 1.07
N ALA A 107 3.08 8.60 0.56
CA ALA A 107 1.85 9.22 0.06
C ALA A 107 1.30 8.48 -1.17
N LEU A 108 2.17 8.15 -2.13
CA LEU A 108 1.76 7.39 -3.31
C LEU A 108 1.25 5.99 -2.95
N TYR A 109 1.96 5.31 -2.05
CA TYR A 109 1.59 3.98 -1.57
C TYR A 109 0.30 3.99 -0.77
N ALA A 110 -0.05 5.07 -0.09
CA ALA A 110 -1.34 5.16 0.61
C ALA A 110 -2.51 5.12 -0.40
N VAL A 111 -2.42 5.89 -1.47
CA VAL A 111 -3.41 5.88 -2.56
C VAL A 111 -3.46 4.50 -3.23
N LEU A 112 -2.29 3.95 -3.57
CA LEU A 112 -2.20 2.64 -4.21
C LEU A 112 -2.67 1.50 -3.31
N ALA A 113 -2.48 1.57 -1.99
CA ALA A 113 -2.94 0.55 -1.05
C ALA A 113 -4.47 0.45 -1.05
N VAL A 114 -5.17 1.59 -1.09
CA VAL A 114 -6.64 1.62 -1.18
C VAL A 114 -7.11 1.02 -2.50
N VAL A 115 -6.56 1.48 -3.63
CA VAL A 115 -6.90 0.95 -4.96
C VAL A 115 -6.58 -0.55 -5.04
N GLY A 116 -5.40 -0.94 -4.58
CA GLY A 116 -4.91 -2.31 -4.56
C GLY A 116 -5.77 -3.22 -3.69
N PHE A 117 -6.29 -2.73 -2.56
CA PHE A 117 -7.23 -3.48 -1.73
C PHE A 117 -8.54 -3.79 -2.48
N TYR A 118 -9.12 -2.81 -3.17
CA TYR A 118 -10.32 -3.06 -4.00
C TYR A 118 -10.05 -4.01 -5.16
N VAL A 119 -8.90 -3.87 -5.83
CA VAL A 119 -8.47 -4.80 -6.88
C VAL A 119 -8.30 -6.22 -6.33
N LEU A 120 -7.72 -6.37 -5.13
CA LEU A 120 -7.58 -7.65 -4.46
C LEU A 120 -8.94 -8.27 -4.16
N LEU A 121 -9.89 -7.50 -3.60
CA LEU A 121 -11.24 -7.97 -3.33
C LEU A 121 -11.97 -8.41 -4.61
N ALA A 122 -11.85 -7.63 -5.70
CA ALA A 122 -12.43 -7.98 -6.98
C ALA A 122 -11.82 -9.27 -7.56
N ALA A 123 -10.50 -9.44 -7.45
CA ALA A 123 -9.81 -10.65 -7.85
C ALA A 123 -10.28 -11.85 -7.01
N MET A 124 -10.37 -11.71 -5.68
CA MET A 124 -10.87 -12.75 -4.79
C MET A 124 -12.31 -13.15 -5.15
N ALA A 125 -13.19 -12.18 -5.40
CA ALA A 125 -14.57 -12.46 -5.79
C ALA A 125 -14.67 -13.18 -7.16
N PHE A 126 -13.81 -12.82 -8.11
CA PHE A 126 -13.72 -13.50 -9.39
C PHE A 126 -13.24 -14.95 -9.23
N PHE A 127 -12.22 -15.18 -8.41
CA PHE A 127 -11.67 -16.52 -8.19
C PHE A 127 -12.48 -17.37 -7.20
N SER A 128 -13.32 -16.76 -6.35
CA SER A 128 -14.20 -17.48 -5.41
C SER A 128 -15.43 -18.07 -6.07
N GLN A 129 -15.61 -17.90 -7.39
CA GLN A 129 -16.70 -18.52 -8.13
C GLN A 129 -16.63 -20.05 -7.97
N THR A 130 -17.48 -20.60 -7.09
CA THR A 130 -17.67 -22.03 -6.94
C THR A 130 -18.28 -22.56 -8.24
N LYS A 131 -17.51 -23.34 -9.01
CA LYS A 131 -18.06 -24.07 -10.16
C LYS A 131 -19.22 -24.96 -9.70
N PRO A 132 -20.32 -25.08 -10.48
CA PRO A 132 -21.41 -25.97 -10.11
C PRO A 132 -20.88 -27.40 -9.94
N VAL A 133 -21.12 -27.99 -8.77
CA VAL A 133 -20.89 -29.42 -8.55
C VAL A 133 -22.00 -30.15 -9.29
N TYR A 134 -21.68 -30.79 -10.41
CA TYR A 134 -22.64 -31.62 -11.13
C TYR A 134 -23.03 -32.81 -10.24
N SER A 135 -24.28 -32.85 -9.78
CA SER A 135 -24.84 -34.05 -9.13
C SER A 135 -25.02 -35.13 -10.19
N ILE A 136 -24.20 -36.18 -10.13
CA ILE A 136 -24.22 -37.31 -11.07
C ILE A 136 -25.30 -38.34 -10.70
N ASN A 137 -25.91 -38.22 -9.51
CA ASN A 137 -27.06 -39.06 -9.14
C ASN A 137 -28.35 -38.46 -9.69
N ARG A 138 -28.87 -39.09 -10.75
CA ARG A 138 -30.28 -39.07 -11.15
C ARG A 138 -30.94 -40.37 -10.71
#